data_AF-A0AAE4VHS5-F1
#
_entry.id   AF-A0AAE4VHS5-F1
#
_cell.length_a   1.000
_cell.length_b   1.000
_cell.length_c   1.000
_cell.angle_alpha   90.00
_cell.angle_beta   90.00
_cell.angle_gamma   90.00
#
_symmetry.space_group_name_H-M   'P 1'
#
loop_
_entity.id
_entity.type
_entity.pdbx_description
1 polymer ?
#
loop_
_entity_poly.entity_id
_entity_poly.type
_entity_poly.pdbx_seq_one_letter_code
_entity_poly.pdbx_strand_id
1 'polypeptide(L)'
;MTAPAGEQQQNAGAGGNGGGQGSGNERTFTQAELNSKLAQERRETEARFEGYDDFKSKAEQFDQLTESTKSELQKANEVAAEMKSKYEASQADNSKLSTKLLRQQIAAEKELPAAMWKRVQGSTKEEIEADVEDLLKSAGSAGGSGSSGSFRSGASVPDGKTDKERAAAALRGVRDR
;
A
#
# COMPACT_ATOMS: atom_id res chain seq x y z
N MET A 1 17.55 -38.05 -31.75
CA MET A 1 16.79 -39.20 -31.22
C MET A 1 15.58 -38.64 -30.50
N THR A 2 14.31 -38.96 -30.76
CA THR A 2 13.66 -39.82 -31.76
C THR A 2 12.17 -39.48 -31.63
N ALA A 3 11.47 -39.25 -32.74
CA ALA A 3 10.01 -39.25 -32.76
C ALA A 3 9.48 -40.70 -32.77
N PRO A 4 8.39 -41.03 -32.08
CA PRO A 4 7.50 -42.13 -32.48
C PRO A 4 6.32 -41.52 -33.28
N ALA A 5 5.98 -41.86 -34.53
CA ALA A 5 5.73 -43.18 -35.13
C ALA A 5 4.92 -44.06 -34.18
N GLY A 6 3.65 -44.36 -34.35
CA GLY A 6 2.72 -44.21 -35.47
C GLY A 6 1.62 -45.25 -35.19
N GLU A 7 0.38 -44.98 -35.58
CA GLU A 7 -0.64 -46.03 -35.65
C GLU A 7 -1.66 -45.63 -36.72
N GLN A 8 -1.39 -46.11 -37.94
CA GLN A 8 -2.38 -46.24 -38.99
C GLN A 8 -3.28 -47.42 -38.61
N GLN A 9 -4.59 -47.20 -38.56
CA GLN A 9 -5.55 -48.27 -38.72
C GLN A 9 -6.29 -48.08 -40.05
N GLN A 10 -5.88 -48.91 -41.00
CA GLN A 10 -6.58 -49.17 -42.25
C GLN A 10 -7.80 -50.06 -41.92
N ASN A 11 -8.98 -49.75 -42.47
CA ASN A 11 -9.92 -50.82 -42.81
C ASN A 11 -10.87 -50.43 -43.96
N ALA A 12 -10.66 -51.12 -45.09
CA ALA A 12 -11.61 -51.55 -46.11
C ALA A 12 -12.67 -50.57 -46.62
N GLY A 13 -12.33 -49.85 -47.70
CA GLY A 13 -13.32 -49.40 -48.69
C GLY A 13 -13.85 -50.60 -49.48
N ALA A 14 -15.00 -51.13 -49.08
CA ALA A 14 -15.77 -52.08 -49.87
C ALA A 14 -16.67 -51.32 -50.85
N GLY A 15 -16.48 -51.59 -52.14
CA GLY A 15 -17.28 -51.03 -53.21
C GLY A 15 -18.76 -51.43 -53.11
N GLY A 16 -19.62 -50.42 -53.15
CA GLY A 16 -21.06 -50.55 -53.38
C GLY A 16 -21.44 -49.64 -54.55
N ASN A 17 -21.37 -50.19 -55.76
CA ASN A 17 -21.93 -49.61 -56.97
C ASN A 17 -23.46 -49.52 -56.83
N GLY A 18 -23.96 -48.31 -56.59
CA GLY A 18 -25.39 -48.00 -56.53
C GLY A 18 -25.68 -46.78 -57.38
N GLY A 19 -25.59 -46.94 -58.71
CA GLY A 19 -26.05 -45.96 -59.69
C GLY A 19 -27.54 -45.71 -59.54
N GLY A 20 -27.90 -44.67 -58.78
CA GLY A 20 -29.23 -44.11 -58.72
C GLY A 20 -29.39 -43.02 -59.78
N GLN A 21 -29.90 -43.42 -60.94
CA GLN A 21 -30.30 -42.55 -62.04
C GLN A 21 -31.38 -41.56 -61.56
N GLY A 22 -30.98 -40.36 -61.15
CA GLY A 22 -31.89 -39.23 -60.95
C GLY A 22 -31.95 -38.39 -62.22
N SER A 23 -32.82 -38.75 -63.17
CA SER A 23 -33.23 -37.83 -64.22
C SER A 23 -33.89 -36.62 -63.54
N GLY A 24 -33.11 -35.57 -63.32
CA GLY A 24 -33.60 -34.28 -62.86
C GLY A 24 -34.40 -33.66 -63.99
N ASN A 25 -35.70 -33.96 -64.05
CA ASN A 25 -36.64 -33.13 -64.78
C ASN A 25 -36.49 -31.70 -64.24
N GLU A 26 -35.90 -30.80 -65.01
CA GLU A 26 -35.95 -29.36 -64.74
C GLU A 26 -37.42 -28.94 -64.80
N ARG A 27 -38.06 -28.96 -63.62
CA ARG A 27 -39.46 -28.63 -63.47
C ARG A 27 -39.56 -27.12 -63.34
N THR A 28 -40.16 -26.47 -64.33
CA THR A 28 -40.51 -25.04 -64.22
C THR A 28 -41.65 -24.89 -63.22
N PHE A 29 -41.43 -24.12 -62.15
CA PHE A 29 -42.48 -23.81 -61.19
C PHE A 29 -43.55 -22.95 -61.83
N THR A 30 -44.82 -23.25 -61.53
CA THR A 30 -45.92 -22.34 -61.81
C THR A 30 -45.85 -21.14 -60.85
N GLN A 31 -46.41 -19.99 -61.25
CA GLN A 31 -46.47 -18.81 -60.39
C GLN A 31 -47.17 -19.09 -59.05
N ALA A 32 -48.18 -19.98 -59.05
CA ALA A 32 -48.90 -20.39 -57.85
C ALA A 32 -48.01 -21.20 -56.88
N GLU A 33 -47.20 -22.13 -57.39
CA GLU A 33 -46.23 -22.90 -56.58
C GLU A 33 -45.14 -22.00 -56.00
N LEU A 34 -44.66 -21.04 -56.80
CA LEU A 34 -43.66 -20.06 -56.37
C LEU A 34 -44.20 -19.16 -55.25
N ASN A 35 -45.43 -18.64 -55.41
CA ASN A 35 -46.09 -17.84 -54.38
C ASN A 35 -46.33 -18.63 -53.09
N SER A 36 -46.71 -19.91 -53.20
CA SER A 36 -46.91 -20.79 -52.04
C SER A 36 -45.61 -21.03 -51.28
N LYS A 37 -44.51 -21.30 -52.00
CA LYS A 37 -43.17 -21.44 -51.43
C LYS A 37 -42.71 -20.17 -50.72
N LEU A 38 -42.89 -19.01 -51.34
CA LEU A 38 -42.53 -17.72 -50.75
C LEU A 38 -43.34 -17.45 -49.48
N ALA A 39 -44.65 -17.72 -49.50
CA ALA A 39 -45.51 -17.54 -48.34
C ALA A 39 -45.13 -18.48 -47.18
N GLN A 40 -44.74 -19.71 -47.48
CA GLN A 40 -44.24 -20.66 -46.48
C GLN A 40 -42.93 -20.16 -45.86
N GLU A 41 -41.95 -19.79 -46.68
CA GLU A 41 -40.66 -19.28 -46.20
C GLU A 41 -40.84 -18.02 -45.35
N ARG A 42 -41.72 -17.12 -45.75
CA ARG A 42 -42.00 -15.88 -45.01
C ARG A 42 -42.57 -16.17 -43.62
N ARG A 43 -43.52 -17.11 -43.50
CA ARG A 43 -44.06 -17.53 -42.20
C ARG A 43 -43.03 -18.22 -41.34
N GLU A 44 -42.21 -19.10 -41.93
CA GLU A 44 -41.13 -19.76 -41.19
C GLU A 44 -40.08 -18.75 -40.71
N THR A 45 -39.79 -17.73 -41.50
CA THR A 45 -38.86 -16.65 -41.15
C THR A 45 -39.44 -15.78 -40.04
N GLU A 46 -40.68 -15.33 -40.19
CA GLU A 46 -41.40 -14.57 -39.15
C GLU A 46 -41.44 -15.35 -37.82
N ALA A 47 -41.75 -16.65 -37.86
CA ALA A 47 -41.74 -17.51 -36.67
C ALA A 47 -40.34 -17.70 -36.06
N ARG A 48 -39.29 -17.74 -36.88
CA ARG A 48 -37.89 -17.86 -36.38
C ARG A 48 -37.38 -16.59 -35.72
N PHE A 49 -37.85 -15.43 -36.16
CA PHE A 49 -37.46 -14.13 -35.60
C PHE A 49 -38.50 -13.56 -34.64
N GLU A 50 -39.56 -14.31 -34.34
CA GLU A 50 -40.55 -13.96 -33.34
C GLU A 50 -39.85 -13.86 -31.97
N GLY A 51 -39.84 -12.67 -31.39
CA GLY A 51 -39.15 -12.37 -30.13
C GLY A 51 -37.67 -12.01 -30.26
N TYR A 52 -37.09 -11.95 -31.46
CA TYR A 52 -35.69 -11.50 -31.64
C TYR A 52 -35.47 -10.08 -31.11
N ASP A 53 -36.40 -9.16 -31.36
CA ASP A 53 -36.33 -7.79 -30.87
C ASP A 53 -36.36 -7.73 -29.33
N ASP A 54 -37.16 -8.59 -28.68
CA ASP A 54 -37.21 -8.69 -27.22
C ASP A 54 -35.91 -9.27 -26.64
N PHE A 55 -35.33 -10.29 -27.27
CA PHE A 55 -34.04 -10.83 -26.86
C PHE A 55 -32.92 -9.83 -27.02
N LYS A 56 -32.90 -9.10 -28.15
CA LYS A 56 -31.93 -8.05 -28.40
C LYS A 56 -32.04 -6.92 -27.39
N SER A 57 -33.26 -6.44 -27.12
CA SER A 57 -33.52 -5.42 -26.10
C SER A 57 -33.08 -5.85 -24.70
N LYS A 58 -33.38 -7.09 -24.30
CA LYS A 58 -32.93 -7.64 -23.01
C LYS A 58 -31.42 -7.79 -22.92
N ALA A 59 -30.75 -8.19 -24.00
CA ALA A 59 -29.30 -8.28 -24.04
C ALA A 59 -28.66 -6.89 -23.88
N GLU A 60 -29.14 -5.89 -24.61
CA GLU A 60 -28.66 -4.51 -24.49
C GLU A 60 -28.87 -3.94 -23.08
N GLN A 61 -30.04 -4.20 -22.46
CA GLN A 61 -30.31 -3.81 -21.07
C GLN A 61 -29.40 -4.55 -20.07
N PHE A 62 -29.13 -5.82 -20.29
CA PHE A 62 -28.25 -6.61 -19.44
C PHE A 62 -26.81 -6.09 -19.49
N ASP A 63 -26.32 -5.76 -20.69
CA ASP A 63 -24.99 -5.19 -20.87
C ASP A 63 -24.87 -3.83 -20.19
N GLN A 64 -25.88 -2.95 -20.37
CA GLN A 64 -25.93 -1.65 -19.69
C GLN A 64 -25.96 -1.79 -18.17
N LEU A 65 -26.79 -2.67 -17.63
CA LEU A 65 -26.87 -2.90 -16.18
C LEU A 65 -25.56 -3.47 -15.64
N THR A 66 -24.93 -4.38 -16.37
CA THR A 66 -23.65 -4.98 -16.00
C THR A 66 -22.54 -3.92 -15.96
N GLU A 67 -22.49 -3.03 -16.95
CA GLU A 67 -21.51 -1.94 -17.00
C GLU A 67 -21.75 -0.91 -15.90
N SER A 68 -23.00 -0.51 -15.67
CA SER A 68 -23.38 0.39 -14.58
C SER A 68 -23.04 -0.19 -13.21
N THR A 69 -23.39 -1.46 -12.97
CA THR A 69 -23.11 -2.14 -11.69
C THR A 69 -21.60 -2.27 -11.46
N LYS A 70 -20.82 -2.60 -12.50
CA LYS A 70 -19.35 -2.63 -12.39
C LYS A 70 -18.79 -1.25 -12.03
N SER A 71 -19.29 -0.18 -12.67
CA SER A 71 -18.86 1.19 -12.38
C SER A 71 -19.19 1.62 -10.95
N GLU A 72 -20.40 1.32 -10.47
CA GLU A 72 -20.82 1.63 -9.11
C GLU A 72 -20.02 0.82 -8.07
N LEU A 73 -19.78 -0.46 -8.33
CA LEU A 73 -18.97 -1.31 -7.45
C LEU A 73 -17.52 -0.81 -7.39
N GLN A 74 -16.93 -0.40 -8.51
CA GLN A 74 -15.61 0.23 -8.54
C GLN A 74 -15.57 1.50 -7.69
N LYS A 75 -16.53 2.42 -7.87
CA LYS A 75 -16.63 3.65 -7.06
C LYS A 75 -16.80 3.35 -5.57
N ALA A 76 -17.66 2.39 -5.22
CA ALA A 76 -17.87 1.99 -3.84
C ALA A 76 -16.59 1.42 -3.20
N ASN A 77 -15.83 0.61 -3.94
CA ASN A 77 -14.56 0.08 -3.47
C ASN A 77 -13.50 1.17 -3.28
N GLU A 78 -13.42 2.13 -4.21
CA GLU A 78 -12.49 3.27 -4.09
C GLU A 78 -12.81 4.11 -2.83
N VAL A 79 -14.09 4.43 -2.61
CA VAL A 79 -14.54 5.16 -1.41
C VAL A 79 -14.26 4.34 -0.15
N ALA A 80 -14.53 3.04 -0.16
CA ALA A 80 -14.26 2.17 0.99
C ALA A 80 -12.75 2.12 1.32
N ALA A 81 -11.89 2.01 0.31
CA ALA A 81 -10.44 2.03 0.47
C ALA A 81 -9.94 3.36 1.04
N GLU A 82 -10.45 4.49 0.52
CA GLU A 82 -10.13 5.82 1.01
C GLU A 82 -10.55 6.02 2.48
N MET A 83 -11.78 5.62 2.81
CA MET A 83 -12.30 5.72 4.18
C MET A 83 -11.53 4.83 5.15
N LYS A 84 -11.15 3.62 4.72
CA LYS A 84 -10.28 2.74 5.52
C LYS A 84 -8.93 3.38 5.80
N SER A 85 -8.29 3.97 4.78
CA SER A 85 -7.02 4.67 4.95
C SER A 85 -7.13 5.85 5.91
N LYS A 86 -8.18 6.67 5.79
CA LYS A 86 -8.47 7.78 6.71
C LYS A 86 -8.70 7.30 8.14
N TYR A 87 -9.43 6.21 8.31
CA TYR A 87 -9.66 5.60 9.62
C TYR A 87 -8.37 5.09 10.26
N GLU A 88 -7.53 4.36 9.51
CA GLU A 88 -6.24 3.88 9.99
C GLU A 88 -5.30 5.02 10.38
N ALA A 89 -5.25 6.10 9.58
CA ALA A 89 -4.48 7.30 9.89
C ALA A 89 -4.98 7.96 11.19
N SER A 90 -6.29 8.14 11.33
CA SER A 90 -6.89 8.72 12.54
C SER A 90 -6.65 7.85 13.77
N GLN A 91 -6.70 6.52 13.63
CA GLN A 91 -6.40 5.60 14.73
C GLN A 91 -4.93 5.65 15.14
N ALA A 92 -4.01 5.74 14.18
CA ALA A 92 -2.59 5.89 14.46
C ALA A 92 -2.30 7.22 15.20
N ASP A 93 -2.95 8.31 14.80
CA ASP A 93 -2.78 9.60 15.47
C ASP A 93 -3.43 9.64 16.85
N ASN A 94 -4.62 9.05 17.02
CA ASN A 94 -5.23 8.87 18.33
C ASN A 94 -4.35 8.04 19.27
N SER A 95 -3.76 6.94 18.77
CA SER A 95 -2.83 6.12 19.56
C SER A 95 -1.60 6.92 19.99
N LYS A 96 -0.98 7.69 19.08
CA LYS A 96 0.16 8.56 19.42
C LYS A 96 -0.21 9.62 20.46
N LEU A 97 -1.38 10.25 20.33
CA LEU A 97 -1.86 11.26 21.29
C LEU A 97 -2.15 10.64 22.66
N SER A 98 -2.82 9.49 22.68
CA SER A 98 -3.08 8.69 23.88
C SER A 98 -1.78 8.36 24.62
N THR A 99 -0.79 7.80 23.92
CA THR A 99 0.51 7.48 24.53
C THR A 99 1.24 8.72 25.04
N LYS A 100 1.19 9.84 24.31
CA LYS A 100 1.78 11.11 24.76
C LYS A 100 1.11 11.63 26.05
N LEU A 101 -0.21 11.57 26.13
CA LEU A 101 -0.95 11.96 27.32
C LEU A 101 -0.59 11.05 28.50
N LEU A 102 -0.55 9.73 28.27
CA LEU A 102 -0.18 8.76 29.31
C LEU A 102 1.24 9.04 29.85
N ARG A 103 2.20 9.33 28.97
CA ARG A 103 3.56 9.74 29.35
C ARG A 103 3.57 10.99 30.20
N GLN A 104 2.80 12.01 29.82
CA GLN A 104 2.71 13.26 30.56
C GLN A 104 2.05 13.08 31.92
N GLN A 105 0.98 12.28 32.01
CA GLN A 105 0.28 11.98 33.26
C GLN A 105 1.21 11.28 34.26
N ILE A 106 1.87 10.20 33.83
CA ILE A 106 2.77 9.44 34.70
C ILE A 106 3.99 10.28 35.09
N ALA A 107 4.57 11.03 34.15
CA ALA A 107 5.70 11.91 34.45
C ALA A 107 5.33 13.04 35.43
N ALA A 108 4.11 13.57 35.34
CA ALA A 108 3.60 14.56 36.30
C ALA A 108 3.34 13.94 37.68
N GLU A 109 2.74 12.75 37.74
CA GLU A 109 2.48 12.01 38.99
C GLU A 109 3.77 11.66 39.75
N LYS A 110 4.84 11.35 39.02
CA LYS A 110 6.17 11.03 39.59
C LYS A 110 7.07 12.26 39.77
N GLU A 111 6.52 13.47 39.56
CA GLU A 111 7.22 14.75 39.72
C GLU A 111 8.48 14.91 38.84
N LEU A 112 8.53 14.24 37.69
CA LEU A 112 9.61 14.42 36.73
C LEU A 112 9.56 15.87 36.19
N PRO A 113 10.69 16.59 36.07
CA PRO A 113 10.67 17.95 35.52
C PRO A 113 10.11 17.98 34.09
N ALA A 114 9.28 18.97 33.77
CA ALA A 114 8.63 19.12 32.45
C ALA A 114 9.61 19.15 31.27
N ALA A 115 10.84 19.63 31.50
CA ALA A 115 11.92 19.61 30.51
C ALA A 115 12.33 18.18 30.09
N MET A 116 12.12 17.19 30.95
CA MET A 116 12.47 15.78 30.71
C MET A 116 11.31 14.94 30.18
N TRP A 117 10.06 15.43 30.19
CA TRP A 117 8.89 14.69 29.69
C TRP A 117 9.04 14.28 28.22
N LYS A 118 9.75 15.08 27.41
CA LYS A 118 10.05 14.76 26.01
C LYS A 118 10.97 13.55 25.84
N ARG A 119 11.71 13.16 26.88
CA ARG A 119 12.66 12.04 26.87
C ARG A 119 12.01 10.73 27.31
N VAL A 120 10.82 10.78 27.92
CA VAL A 120 10.10 9.61 28.40
C VAL A 120 9.68 8.72 27.23
N GLN A 121 10.05 7.45 27.31
CA GLN A 121 9.75 6.41 26.33
C GLN A 121 8.75 5.40 26.89
N GLY A 122 8.32 4.43 26.07
CA GLY A 122 7.32 3.42 26.45
C GLY A 122 5.95 3.66 25.84
N SER A 123 5.22 2.57 25.64
CA SER A 123 3.88 2.56 25.04
C SER A 123 2.81 2.08 26.01
N THR A 124 3.21 1.36 27.06
CA THR A 124 2.35 0.91 28.15
C THR A 124 2.63 1.69 29.43
N LYS A 125 1.70 1.63 30.38
CA LYS A 125 1.83 2.33 31.66
C LYS A 125 3.08 1.87 32.42
N GLU A 126 3.34 0.58 32.45
CA GLU A 126 4.43 -0.05 33.19
C GLU A 126 5.80 0.32 32.59
N GLU A 127 5.91 0.34 31.25
CA GLU A 127 7.13 0.77 30.56
C GLU A 127 7.44 2.24 30.83
N ILE A 128 6.41 3.09 30.80
CA ILE A 128 6.54 4.53 31.05
C ILE A 128 6.95 4.78 32.51
N GLU A 129 6.34 4.08 33.46
CA GLU A 129 6.69 4.19 34.88
C GLU A 129 8.15 3.80 35.14
N ALA A 130 8.61 2.69 34.57
CA ALA A 130 9.99 2.23 34.70
C ALA A 130 11.00 3.25 34.11
N ASP A 131 10.71 3.77 32.92
CA ASP A 131 11.57 4.75 32.25
C ASP A 131 11.62 6.09 33.02
N VAL A 132 10.49 6.55 33.55
CA VAL A 132 10.44 7.75 34.41
C VAL A 132 11.27 7.56 35.68
N GLU A 133 11.20 6.40 36.31
CA GLU A 133 12.00 6.10 37.51
C GLU A 133 13.50 6.05 37.21
N ASP A 134 13.90 5.51 36.07
CA ASP A 134 15.30 5.48 35.65
C ASP A 134 15.83 6.88 35.27
N LEU A 135 14.98 7.72 34.67
CA LEU A 135 15.28 9.12 34.43
C LEU A 135 15.42 9.92 35.74
N LEU A 136 14.59 9.66 36.75
CA LEU A 136 14.71 10.29 38.07
C LEU A 136 15.99 9.88 38.79
N LYS A 137 16.35 8.59 38.77
CA LYS A 137 17.61 8.08 39.35
C LYS A 137 18.84 8.70 38.68
N SER A 138 18.84 8.79 37.36
CA SER A 138 19.96 9.37 36.60
C SER A 138 20.04 10.89 36.73
N ALA A 139 18.90 11.59 36.79
CA ALA A 139 18.85 13.03 37.05
C ALA A 139 19.35 13.38 38.46
N GLY A 140 19.04 12.56 39.47
CA GLY A 140 19.60 12.67 40.81
C GLY A 140 21.11 12.38 40.86
N SER A 141 21.61 11.52 39.98
CA SER A 141 23.04 11.21 39.84
C SER A 141 23.84 12.29 39.10
N ALA A 142 23.19 13.08 38.22
CA ALA A 142 23.82 14.16 37.46
C ALA A 142 24.09 15.46 38.27
N GLY A 143 23.63 15.54 39.52
CA GLY A 143 23.92 16.65 40.44
C GLY A 143 25.31 16.63 41.09
N GLY A 144 26.13 15.62 40.81
CA GLY A 144 27.42 15.38 41.46
C GLY A 144 28.63 15.34 40.52
N SER A 145 28.73 16.21 39.52
CA SER A 145 29.99 16.36 38.76
C SER A 145 30.12 17.76 38.16
N GLY A 146 30.31 18.73 39.06
CA GLY A 146 30.76 20.08 38.76
C GLY A 146 31.97 20.43 39.60
N SER A 147 32.94 19.51 39.75
CA SER A 147 34.22 19.81 40.39
C SER A 147 35.09 20.64 39.44
N SER A 148 35.03 21.96 39.66
CA SER A 148 36.04 22.97 39.34
C SER A 148 37.16 22.53 38.40
N GLY A 149 36.91 22.61 37.09
CA GLY A 149 37.98 22.71 36.10
C GLY A 149 38.71 24.03 36.28
N SER A 150 39.69 24.03 37.17
CA SER A 150 40.70 25.07 37.33
C SER A 150 41.23 25.45 35.95
N PHE A 151 40.84 26.62 35.44
CA PHE A 151 41.49 27.26 34.32
C PHE A 151 42.93 27.58 34.75
N ARG A 152 43.82 26.60 34.63
CA ARG A 152 45.25 26.79 34.75
C ARG A 152 45.73 27.48 33.48
N SER A 153 45.56 28.78 33.41
CA SER A 153 46.24 29.63 32.42
C SER A 153 47.74 29.42 32.57
N GLY A 154 48.38 28.93 31.51
CA GLY A 154 49.78 28.52 31.48
C GLY A 154 50.76 29.68 31.61
N ALA A 155 51.05 30.12 32.84
CA ALA A 155 52.15 31.03 33.13
C ALA A 155 52.63 30.91 34.59
N SER A 156 53.15 29.75 34.99
CA SER A 156 54.01 29.67 36.19
C SER A 156 54.87 28.42 36.13
N VAL A 157 56.04 28.53 35.49
CA VAL A 157 57.13 27.56 35.69
C VAL A 157 57.77 27.91 37.04
N PRO A 158 57.94 26.95 37.97
CA PRO A 158 58.44 27.25 39.32
C PRO A 158 59.97 27.42 39.29
N ASP A 159 60.45 28.59 38.88
CA ASP A 159 61.89 28.92 38.82
C ASP A 159 62.45 29.42 40.18
N GLY A 160 61.88 28.99 41.31
CA GLY A 160 62.34 29.31 42.67
C GLY A 160 62.32 30.80 43.08
N LYS A 161 62.08 31.72 42.14
CA LYS A 161 62.06 33.17 42.34
C LYS A 161 60.69 33.64 42.80
N THR A 162 60.69 34.60 43.71
CA THR A 162 59.47 35.27 44.19
C THR A 162 58.89 36.15 43.09
N ASP A 163 57.58 36.45 43.17
CA ASP A 163 56.91 37.29 42.17
C ASP A 163 57.53 38.69 42.06
N LYS A 164 58.09 39.19 43.16
CA LYS A 164 58.82 40.45 43.22
C LYS A 164 60.11 40.43 42.39
N GLU A 165 60.84 39.31 42.41
CA GLU A 165 62.06 39.14 41.61
C GLU A 165 61.76 38.98 40.12
N ARG A 166 60.65 38.31 39.77
CA ARG A 166 60.16 38.24 38.38
C ARG A 166 59.74 39.61 37.85
N ALA A 167 59.00 40.39 38.64
CA ALA A 167 58.62 41.75 38.27
C ALA A 167 59.83 42.68 38.12
N ALA A 168 60.83 42.55 39.00
CA ALA A 168 62.06 43.32 38.92
C ALA A 168 62.91 42.96 37.69
N ALA A 169 63.00 41.67 37.33
CA ALA A 169 63.70 41.22 36.13
C ALA A 169 63.01 41.73 34.85
N ALA A 170 61.67 41.69 34.81
CA ALA A 170 60.89 42.21 33.69
C ALA A 170 61.10 43.72 33.50
N LEU A 171 61.09 44.52 34.59
CA LEU A 171 61.33 45.96 34.51
C LEU A 171 62.77 46.33 34.12
N ARG A 172 63.76 45.55 34.55
CA ARG A 172 65.17 45.77 34.17
C ARG A 172 65.38 45.49 32.67
N GLY A 173 64.75 44.44 32.13
CA GLY A 173 64.82 44.11 30.69
C GLY A 173 64.12 45.10 29.75
N VAL A 174 63.27 45.98 30.27
CA VAL A 174 62.64 47.07 29.49
C VAL A 174 63.52 48.33 29.44
N ARG A 175 64.48 48.49 30.35
CA ARG A 175 65.29 49.72 30.47
C ARG A 175 66.62 49.69 29.70
N ASP A 176 67.03 48.52 29.23
CA ASP A 176 68.21 48.30 28.36
C ASP A 176 67.83 47.99 26.89
N ARG A 177 66.64 48.43 26.45
CA ARG A 177 66.23 48.49 25.04
C ARG A 177 66.01 49.93 24.62
#